data_AF-A0ABD1V4G1-F1
#
_entry.id   AF-A0ABD1V4G1-F1
#
_cell.length_a   1.000
_cell.length_b   1.000
_cell.length_c   1.000
_cell.angle_alpha   90.00
_cell.angle_beta   90.00
_cell.angle_gamma   90.00
#
_symmetry.space_group_name_H-M   'P 1'
#
loop_
_entity.id
_entity.type
_entity.pdbx_description
1 polymer ?
#
loop_
_entity_poly.entity_id
_entity_poly.type
_entity_poly.pdbx_seq_one_letter_code
_entity_poly.pdbx_strand_id
1 'polypeptide(L)'
;MEKYDGSSNPVDHLSSKRVKKTAISFIQLAQGKDELLKNFIARFNRATLGIKDLQMSAVVTAMMSGTRSRLFKMSLSKNPLNTMNELLKRGEKYVDAEEAYLIIKSIKNRSKPESNKRKIRGEPEPQ
;
A
#
# COMPACT_ATOMS: atom_id res chain seq x y z
N MET A 1 22.53 -36.26 39.18
CA MET A 1 23.39 -35.52 38.24
C MET A 1 22.48 -34.86 37.23
N GLU A 2 22.09 -33.63 37.54
CA GLU A 2 21.20 -32.79 36.73
C GLU A 2 21.85 -32.53 35.39
N LYS A 3 21.29 -33.07 34.30
CA LYS A 3 21.74 -32.71 32.96
C LYS A 3 20.94 -31.50 32.52
N TYR A 4 21.48 -30.32 32.79
CA TYR A 4 21.12 -29.10 32.10
C TYR A 4 21.43 -29.28 30.61
N ASP A 5 20.41 -29.59 29.82
CA ASP A 5 20.34 -29.31 28.38
C ASP A 5 20.18 -27.79 28.23
N GLY A 6 21.31 -27.10 28.29
CA GLY A 6 21.43 -25.66 28.15
C GLY A 6 21.97 -25.27 26.78
N SER A 7 21.35 -25.71 25.68
CA SER A 7 21.75 -25.22 24.36
C SER A 7 20.55 -24.90 23.46
N SER A 8 19.71 -23.99 23.94
CA SER A 8 19.10 -23.06 23.00
C SER A 8 19.11 -21.66 23.58
N ASN A 9 20.00 -20.84 23.05
CA ASN A 9 20.12 -19.45 23.46
C ASN A 9 18.76 -18.75 23.29
N PRO A 10 18.28 -18.00 24.30
CA PRO A 10 17.01 -17.28 24.20
C PRO A 10 16.99 -16.25 23.05
N VAL A 11 18.16 -15.79 22.60
CA VAL A 11 18.28 -14.93 21.41
C VAL A 11 17.95 -15.64 20.09
N ASP A 12 18.23 -16.94 19.97
CA ASP A 12 17.99 -17.69 18.72
C ASP A 12 16.51 -17.98 18.55
N HIS A 13 15.83 -18.35 19.63
CA HIS A 13 14.38 -18.51 19.67
C HIS A 13 13.63 -17.20 19.40
N LEU A 14 14.13 -16.08 19.95
CA LEU A 14 13.51 -14.77 19.75
C LEU A 14 13.75 -14.24 18.33
N SER A 15 14.95 -14.46 17.78
CA SER A 15 15.31 -14.14 16.40
C SER A 15 14.46 -14.94 15.41
N SER A 16 14.35 -16.27 15.59
CA SER A 16 13.56 -17.14 14.72
C SER A 16 12.06 -16.80 14.75
N LYS A 17 11.50 -16.53 15.93
CA LYS A 17 10.09 -16.08 16.05
C LYS A 17 9.85 -14.72 15.39
N ARG A 18 10.79 -13.78 15.51
CA ARG A 18 10.71 -12.46 14.84
C ARG A 18 10.78 -12.60 13.33
N VAL A 19 11.75 -13.36 12.80
CA VAL A 19 11.90 -13.61 11.35
C VAL A 19 10.63 -14.25 10.78
N LYS A 20 10.09 -15.29 11.44
CA LYS A 20 8.82 -15.94 11.03
C LYS A 20 7.64 -14.97 11.02
N LYS A 21 7.50 -14.14 12.06
CA LYS A 21 6.45 -13.11 12.12
C LYS A 21 6.60 -12.07 11.00
N THR A 22 7.82 -11.65 10.70
CA THR A 22 8.09 -10.66 9.65
C THR A 22 7.82 -11.24 8.25
N ALA A 23 8.24 -12.47 7.97
CA ALA A 23 7.95 -13.16 6.69
C ALA A 23 6.45 -13.36 6.46
N ILE A 24 5.69 -13.75 7.48
CA ILE A 24 4.22 -13.88 7.38
C ILE A 24 3.57 -12.50 7.15
N SER A 25 4.01 -11.47 7.87
CA SER A 25 3.49 -10.10 7.67
C SER A 25 3.79 -9.56 6.28
N PHE A 26 4.90 -10.01 5.67
CA PHE A 26 5.29 -9.63 4.33
C PHE A 26 4.39 -10.23 3.25
N ILE A 27 4.01 -11.50 3.40
CA ILE A 27 3.08 -12.18 2.48
C ILE A 27 1.67 -11.58 2.58
N GLN A 28 1.29 -11.04 3.74
CA GLN A 28 -0.03 -10.45 3.99
C GLN A 28 -0.11 -8.95 3.70
N LEU A 29 0.96 -8.32 3.21
CA LEU A 29 1.00 -6.89 2.94
C LEU A 29 0.21 -6.54 1.68
N ALA A 30 -1.08 -6.24 1.88
CA ALA A 30 -1.98 -5.72 0.85
C ALA A 30 -2.39 -4.27 1.15
N GLN A 31 -2.56 -3.50 0.09
CA GLN A 31 -3.10 -2.15 0.13
C GLN A 31 -4.58 -2.22 0.51
N GLY A 32 -4.95 -1.50 1.57
CA GLY A 32 -6.33 -1.39 2.02
C GLY A 32 -7.25 -0.74 0.98
N LYS A 33 -8.58 -0.93 1.13
CA LYS A 33 -9.58 -0.39 0.19
C LYS A 33 -9.47 1.13 0.03
N ASP A 34 -9.26 1.83 1.13
CA ASP A 34 -9.20 3.29 1.22
C ASP A 34 -7.76 3.79 1.51
N GLU A 35 -6.78 2.90 1.40
CA GLU A 35 -5.38 3.24 1.62
C GLU A 35 -4.75 3.81 0.35
N LEU A 36 -4.19 5.02 0.45
CA LEU A 36 -3.41 5.63 -0.64
C LEU A 36 -2.14 4.83 -0.93
N LEU A 37 -1.70 4.85 -2.19
CA LEU A 37 -0.53 4.11 -2.65
C LEU A 37 0.73 4.47 -1.84
N LYS A 38 0.89 5.74 -1.47
CA LYS A 38 2.01 6.21 -0.64
C LYS A 38 2.08 5.53 0.74
N ASN A 39 0.92 5.36 1.38
CA ASN A 39 0.83 4.76 2.70
C ASN A 39 1.15 3.26 2.64
N PHE A 40 0.64 2.60 1.60
CA PHE A 40 0.96 1.21 1.33
C PHE A 40 2.47 1.02 1.09
N ILE A 41 3.09 1.82 0.20
CA ILE A 41 4.53 1.73 -0.09
C ILE A 41 5.37 1.99 1.16
N ALA A 42 5.01 2.97 1.99
CA ALA A 42 5.72 3.25 3.24
C ALA A 42 5.67 2.07 4.21
N ARG A 43 4.49 1.46 4.38
CA ARG A 43 4.31 0.24 5.20
C ARG A 43 5.10 -0.94 4.64
N PHE A 44 5.04 -1.13 3.33
CA PHE A 44 5.78 -2.18 2.64
C PHE A 44 7.28 -2.03 2.88
N ASN A 45 7.83 -0.84 2.66
CA ASN A 45 9.24 -0.54 2.88
C ASN A 45 9.65 -0.84 4.35
N ARG A 46 8.85 -0.36 5.32
CA ARG A 46 9.11 -0.60 6.75
C ARG A 46 9.16 -2.09 7.11
N ALA A 47 8.28 -2.90 6.52
CA ALA A 47 8.29 -4.35 6.75
C ALA A 47 9.52 -5.03 6.14
N THR A 48 10.03 -4.52 5.01
CA THR A 48 11.22 -5.09 4.36
C THR A 48 12.53 -4.80 5.10
N LEU A 49 12.64 -3.66 5.80
CA LEU A 49 13.85 -3.30 6.56
C LEU A 49 14.21 -4.31 7.68
N GLY A 50 13.24 -5.09 8.16
CA GLY A 50 13.45 -6.09 9.20
C GLY A 50 13.81 -7.49 8.70
N ILE A 51 13.90 -7.71 7.38
CA ILE A 51 14.13 -9.02 6.78
C ILE A 51 15.53 -9.06 6.16
N LYS A 52 16.39 -9.94 6.69
CA LYS A 52 17.69 -10.22 6.07
C LYS A 52 17.50 -11.08 4.81
N ASP A 53 18.37 -10.88 3.82
CA ASP A 53 18.49 -11.71 2.60
C ASP A 53 17.21 -11.83 1.76
N LEU A 54 16.43 -10.76 1.69
CA LEU A 54 15.19 -10.73 0.93
C LEU A 54 15.45 -10.75 -0.59
N GLN A 55 14.97 -11.81 -1.24
CA GLN A 55 15.09 -11.97 -2.69
C GLN A 55 14.27 -10.91 -3.44
N MET A 56 14.90 -10.17 -4.35
CA MET A 56 14.26 -9.06 -5.06
C MET A 56 13.01 -9.51 -5.84
N SER A 57 13.04 -10.72 -6.42
CA SER A 57 11.89 -11.34 -7.09
C SER A 57 10.69 -11.53 -6.15
N ALA A 58 10.93 -11.97 -4.91
CA ALA A 58 9.90 -12.11 -3.90
C ALA A 58 9.31 -10.74 -3.51
N VAL A 59 10.15 -9.70 -3.47
CA VAL A 59 9.69 -8.33 -3.19
C VAL A 59 8.81 -7.79 -4.30
N VAL A 60 9.24 -7.90 -5.55
CA VAL A 60 8.44 -7.44 -6.69
C VAL A 60 7.12 -8.20 -6.74
N THR A 61 7.14 -9.51 -6.50
CA THR A 61 5.92 -10.35 -6.44
C THR A 61 4.98 -9.89 -5.33
N ALA A 62 5.49 -9.68 -4.11
CA ALA A 62 4.70 -9.20 -2.99
C ALA A 62 4.10 -7.82 -3.28
N MET A 63 4.89 -6.87 -3.81
CA MET A 63 4.43 -5.54 -4.19
C MET A 63 3.32 -5.60 -5.25
N MET A 64 3.49 -6.41 -6.30
CA MET A 64 2.50 -6.61 -7.34
C MET A 64 1.21 -7.24 -6.80
N SER A 65 1.31 -8.22 -5.90
CA SER A 65 0.15 -8.87 -5.31
C SER A 65 -0.59 -7.96 -4.32
N GLY A 66 0.15 -7.13 -3.58
CA GLY A 66 -0.38 -6.29 -2.52
C GLY A 66 -0.98 -4.98 -3.03
N THR A 67 -0.47 -4.41 -4.12
CA THR A 67 -0.98 -3.12 -4.61
C THR A 67 -2.29 -3.24 -5.39
N ARG A 68 -3.17 -2.25 -5.17
CA ARG A 68 -4.41 -2.07 -5.92
C ARG A 68 -4.21 -1.30 -7.23
N SER A 69 -3.11 -0.57 -7.38
CA SER A 69 -2.82 0.22 -8.57
C SER A 69 -2.50 -0.67 -9.78
N ARG A 70 -3.44 -0.78 -10.72
CA ARG A 70 -3.25 -1.56 -11.96
C ARG A 70 -2.08 -1.05 -12.79
N LEU A 71 -1.96 0.27 -12.93
CA LEU A 71 -0.88 0.89 -13.72
C LEU A 71 0.49 0.61 -13.10
N PHE A 72 0.59 0.65 -11.77
CA PHE A 72 1.83 0.30 -11.08
C PHE A 72 2.20 -1.17 -11.29
N LYS A 73 1.24 -2.10 -11.15
CA LYS A 73 1.45 -3.54 -11.44
C LYS A 73 2.00 -3.79 -12.84
N MET A 74 1.40 -3.15 -13.85
CA MET A 74 1.87 -3.27 -15.24
C MET A 74 3.28 -2.69 -15.44
N SER A 75 3.65 -1.66 -14.67
CA SER A 75 5.00 -1.10 -14.68
C SER A 75 6.04 -2.06 -14.10
N LEU A 76 5.68 -2.75 -13.03
CA LEU A 76 6.52 -3.75 -12.37
C LEU A 76 6.72 -4.98 -13.25
N SER A 77 5.69 -5.42 -13.99
CA SER A 77 5.78 -6.60 -14.85
C SER A 77 6.62 -6.38 -16.11
N LYS A 78 6.71 -5.14 -16.61
CA LYS A 78 7.38 -4.82 -17.88
C LYS A 78 8.89 -4.65 -17.74
N ASN A 79 9.33 -4.07 -16.63
CA ASN A 79 10.72 -3.70 -16.43
C ASN A 79 11.24 -4.38 -15.17
N PRO A 80 12.18 -5.32 -15.27
CA PRO A 80 12.78 -5.96 -14.11
C PRO A 80 13.42 -4.90 -13.19
N LEU A 81 13.48 -5.23 -11.91
CA LEU A 81 14.03 -4.40 -10.84
C LEU A 81 15.05 -5.24 -10.08
N ASN A 82 16.22 -4.68 -9.85
CA ASN A 82 17.33 -5.37 -9.17
C ASN A 82 17.54 -4.87 -7.75
N THR A 83 17.00 -3.69 -7.41
CA THR A 83 17.19 -3.09 -6.08
C THR A 83 15.89 -2.53 -5.50
N MET A 84 15.81 -2.47 -4.17
CA MET A 84 14.71 -1.82 -3.46
C MET A 84 14.60 -0.34 -3.84
N ASN A 85 15.72 0.35 -4.04
CA ASN A 85 15.74 1.75 -4.42
C ASN A 85 15.05 2.00 -5.78
N GLU A 86 15.30 1.15 -6.78
CA GLU A 86 14.61 1.24 -8.07
C GLU A 86 13.10 1.02 -7.93
N LEU A 87 12.70 0.07 -7.07
CA LEU A 87 11.30 -0.21 -6.79
C LEU A 87 10.60 1.01 -6.17
N LEU A 88 11.22 1.61 -5.14
CA LEU A 88 10.68 2.78 -4.45
C LEU A 88 10.60 4.00 -5.36
N LYS A 89 11.66 4.29 -6.13
CA LYS A 89 11.69 5.39 -7.11
C LYS A 89 10.61 5.22 -8.18
N ARG A 90 10.33 3.98 -8.60
CA ARG A 90 9.23 3.71 -9.53
C ARG A 90 7.88 3.91 -8.86
N GLY A 91 7.73 3.45 -7.62
CA GLY A 91 6.53 3.63 -6.82
C GLY A 91 6.15 5.11 -6.63
N GLU A 92 7.13 5.96 -6.34
CA GLU A 92 6.98 7.41 -6.19
C GLU A 92 6.29 8.04 -7.40
N LYS A 93 6.71 7.71 -8.63
CA LYS A 93 6.06 8.21 -9.86
C LYS A 93 4.56 7.90 -9.93
N TYR A 94 4.14 6.75 -9.41
CA TYR A 94 2.72 6.37 -9.38
C TYR A 94 1.97 6.98 -8.20
N VAL A 95 2.66 7.29 -7.11
CA VAL A 95 2.12 8.10 -6.01
C VAL A 95 1.80 9.49 -6.53
N ASP A 96 2.73 10.15 -7.21
CA ASP A 96 2.53 11.49 -7.77
C ASP A 96 1.34 11.51 -8.74
N ALA A 97 1.24 10.48 -9.59
CA ALA A 97 0.13 10.34 -10.53
C ALA A 97 -1.23 10.13 -9.81
N GLU A 98 -1.27 9.34 -8.74
CA GLU A 98 -2.48 9.14 -7.93
C GLU A 98 -2.90 10.44 -7.23
N GLU A 99 -1.95 11.15 -6.62
CA GLU A 99 -2.22 12.42 -5.94
C GLU A 99 -2.72 13.50 -6.92
N ALA A 100 -2.08 13.63 -8.08
CA ALA A 100 -2.53 14.54 -9.14
C ALA A 100 -3.97 14.21 -9.60
N TYR A 101 -4.28 12.92 -9.79
CA TYR A 101 -5.63 12.48 -10.14
C TYR A 101 -6.67 12.84 -9.07
N LEU A 102 -6.34 12.66 -7.79
CA LEU A 102 -7.22 13.00 -6.68
C LEU A 102 -7.49 14.51 -6.59
N ILE A 103 -6.47 15.34 -6.82
CA ILE A 103 -6.60 16.80 -6.88
C ILE A 103 -7.58 17.20 -7.98
N ILE A 104 -7.36 16.71 -9.22
CA ILE A 104 -8.21 17.02 -10.38
C ILE A 104 -9.65 16.56 -10.13
N LYS A 105 -9.83 15.36 -9.58
CA LYS A 105 -11.16 14.83 -9.22
C LYS A 105 -11.87 15.73 -8.20
N SER A 106 -11.14 16.21 -7.18
CA SER A 106 -11.70 17.11 -6.17
C SER A 106 -12.15 18.46 -6.76
N ILE A 107 -11.42 18.99 -7.75
CA ILE A 107 -11.76 20.24 -8.43
C ILE A 107 -13.03 20.02 -9.26
N LYS A 108 -13.07 18.97 -10.09
CA LYS A 108 -14.23 18.64 -10.93
C LYS A 108 -15.51 18.44 -10.10
N ASN A 109 -15.39 17.82 -8.93
CA ASN A 109 -16.53 17.61 -8.04
C ASN A 109 -17.04 18.92 -7.41
N ARG A 110 -16.14 19.88 -7.13
CA ARG A 110 -16.51 21.22 -6.64
C ARG A 110 -17.15 22.09 -7.73
N SER A 111 -16.83 21.85 -9.01
CA SER A 111 -17.37 22.61 -10.15
C SER A 111 -18.74 22.14 -10.64
N LYS A 112 -19.37 21.13 -10.04
CA LYS A 112 -20.76 20.77 -10.35
C LYS A 112 -21.71 21.68 -9.54
N PRO A 113 -22.48 22.59 -10.16
CA PRO A 113 -23.52 23.30 -9.44
C PRO A 113 -24.60 22.31 -9.03
N GLU A 114 -24.90 22.25 -7.72
CA GLU A 114 -26.12 21.64 -7.20
C GLU A 114 -27.31 22.35 -7.83
N SER A 115 -27.88 21.76 -8.88
CA SER A 115 -29.17 22.18 -9.43
C SER A 115 -30.30 21.66 -8.54
N ASN A 116 -30.27 22.03 -7.26
CA ASN A 116 -31.43 21.93 -6.40
C ASN A 116 -32.33 23.14 -6.68
N LYS A 117 -33.06 23.09 -7.81
CA LYS A 117 -34.18 24.00 -8.06
C LYS A 117 -35.22 23.75 -6.97
N ARG A 118 -35.20 24.62 -5.98
CA ARG A 118 -36.33 24.93 -5.10
C ARG A 118 -37.57 25.10 -5.98
N LYS A 119 -38.47 24.11 -5.99
CA LYS A 119 -39.86 24.32 -6.39
C LYS A 119 -40.64 24.67 -5.12
N ILE A 120 -40.41 25.89 -4.61
CA ILE A 120 -41.33 26.52 -3.67
C ILE A 120 -42.22 27.44 -4.49
N ARG A 121 -43.52 27.34 -4.22
CA ARG A 121 -44.60 28.28 -4.55
C ARG A 121 -45.26 28.11 -5.92
N GLY A 122 -46.38 27.40 -5.90
CA GLY A 122 -47.46 27.54 -6.87
C GLY A 122 -48.79 27.44 -6.15
N GLU A 123 -49.10 28.41 -5.29
CA GLU A 123 -50.46 28.90 -4.99
C GLU A 123 -50.38 30.20 -4.17
N PRO A 124 -51.39 31.09 -4.18
CA PRO A 124 -52.68 31.07 -4.89
C PRO A 124 -53.04 32.39 -5.63
N GLU A 125 -54.27 32.48 -6.19
CA GLU A 125 -55.20 33.64 -6.32
C GLU A 125 -55.93 33.70 -7.70
N PRO A 126 -57.10 34.37 -7.85
CA PRO A 126 -58.41 34.14 -7.23
C PRO A 126 -59.57 34.09 -8.28
N GLN A 127 -60.78 33.66 -7.90
CA GLN A 127 -62.05 34.11 -8.50
C GLN A 127 -63.08 34.34 -7.41
#